data_AF-A0A3B1CB30-F1
#
_entry.id   AF-A0A3B1CB30-F1
#
_cell.length_a   1.000
_cell.length_b   1.000
_cell.length_c   1.000
_cell.angle_alpha   90.00
_cell.angle_beta   90.00
_cell.angle_gamma   90.00
#
_symmetry.space_group_name_H-M   'P 1'
#
loop_
_entity.id
_entity.type
_entity.pdbx_description
1 polymer ?
#
loop_
_entity_poly.entity_id
_entity_poly.type
_entity_poly.pdbx_seq_one_letter_code
_entity_poly.pdbx_strand_id
1 'polypeptide(L)'
;MKKLFQNYSYEFDKNEAKIITSFCNQVIKQMEGDKNFFSDVKAFKSIIEKLAQDPSNVKLTKDEKIRLVRQLKENVKFIKKTMDNSWIVKKWFYRTMYNQYVALLDKHFED
;
A
#
# COMPACT_ATOMS: atom_id res chain seq x y z
N MET A 1 -8.01 -15.27 -20.91
CA MET A 1 -6.97 -14.57 -21.72
C MET A 1 -6.11 -13.74 -20.78
N LYS A 2 -4.79 -13.97 -20.71
CA LYS A 2 -3.87 -13.07 -20.00
C LYS A 2 -3.95 -11.70 -20.70
N LYS A 3 -4.41 -10.65 -20.02
CA LYS A 3 -4.40 -9.27 -20.52
C LYS A 3 -2.96 -8.94 -20.93
N LEU A 4 -2.70 -8.83 -22.24
CA LEU A 4 -1.36 -8.65 -22.80
C LEU A 4 -0.72 -7.31 -22.40
N PHE A 5 -1.54 -6.33 -22.04
CA PHE A 5 -1.09 -5.06 -21.46
C PHE A 5 -2.07 -4.66 -20.36
N GLN A 6 -1.66 -4.83 -19.09
CA GLN A 6 -2.36 -4.21 -17.97
C GLN A 6 -1.97 -2.74 -17.93
N ASN A 7 -2.96 -1.85 -17.98
CA ASN A 7 -2.74 -0.45 -17.70
C ASN A 7 -2.55 -0.30 -16.18
N TYR A 8 -1.38 0.18 -15.76
CA TYR A 8 -1.04 0.42 -14.36
C TYR A 8 -1.23 1.90 -13.97
N SER A 9 -2.25 2.53 -14.56
CA SER A 9 -2.67 3.89 -14.21
C SER A 9 -3.80 3.80 -13.19
N TYR A 10 -3.70 4.57 -12.11
CA TYR A 10 -4.63 4.56 -11.00
C TYR A 10 -5.06 5.99 -10.68
N GLU A 11 -6.34 6.16 -10.35
CA GLU A 11 -6.89 7.44 -9.92
C GLU A 11 -7.19 7.36 -8.42
N PHE A 12 -6.30 7.88 -7.60
CA PHE A 12 -6.49 7.90 -6.15
C PHE A 12 -7.12 9.21 -5.72
N ASP A 13 -8.10 9.13 -4.82
CA ASP A 13 -8.55 10.34 -4.14
C ASP A 13 -7.49 10.85 -3.14
N LYS A 14 -7.67 12.08 -2.65
CA LYS A 14 -6.70 12.72 -1.73
C LYS A 14 -6.50 11.93 -0.44
N ASN A 15 -7.52 11.22 0.04
CA ASN A 15 -7.44 10.42 1.25
C ASN A 15 -6.70 9.10 0.99
N GLU A 16 -7.04 8.41 -0.10
CA GLU A 16 -6.34 7.21 -0.57
C GLU A 16 -4.85 7.48 -0.78
N ALA A 17 -4.50 8.60 -1.42
CA ALA A 17 -3.12 8.98 -1.64
C ALA A 17 -2.37 9.24 -0.33
N LYS A 18 -3.02 9.85 0.68
CA LYS A 18 -2.45 9.99 2.03
C LYS A 18 -2.24 8.64 2.70
N ILE A 19 -3.23 7.76 2.62
CA ILE A 19 -3.16 6.41 3.20
C ILE A 19 -1.98 5.63 2.60
N ILE A 20 -1.86 5.62 1.26
CA ILE A 20 -0.75 4.95 0.56
C ILE A 20 0.59 5.60 0.93
N THR A 21 0.66 6.93 0.96
CA THR A 21 1.89 7.65 1.33
C THR A 21 2.32 7.32 2.76
N SER A 22 1.40 7.34 3.72
CA SER A 22 1.70 6.96 5.11
C SER A 22 2.14 5.50 5.22
N PHE A 23 1.48 4.61 4.49
CA PHE A 23 1.86 3.20 4.42
C PHE A 23 3.28 3.01 3.87
N CYS A 24 3.58 3.58 2.70
CA CYS A 24 4.91 3.49 2.08
C CYS A 24 6.00 4.04 3.01
N ASN A 25 5.75 5.17 3.68
CA ASN A 25 6.69 5.73 4.66
C ASN A 25 6.94 4.79 5.84
N GLN A 26 5.91 4.11 6.35
CA GLN A 26 6.07 3.13 7.42
C GLN A 26 6.89 1.93 6.96
N VAL A 27 6.62 1.40 5.76
CA VAL A 27 7.36 0.27 5.18
C VAL A 27 8.82 0.65 4.97
N ILE A 28 9.08 1.82 4.40
CA ILE A 28 10.43 2.37 4.23
C ILE A 28 11.16 2.40 5.57
N LYS A 29 10.55 2.95 6.64
CA LYS A 29 11.17 3.00 7.98
C LYS A 29 11.52 1.62 8.55
N GLN A 30 10.77 0.57 8.19
CA GLN A 30 11.06 -0.80 8.64
C GLN A 30 12.23 -1.45 7.86
N MET A 31 12.49 -0.96 6.65
CA MET A 31 13.51 -1.50 5.73
C MET A 31 14.77 -0.63 5.67
N GLU A 32 14.69 0.63 6.08
CA GLU A 32 15.79 1.57 6.07
C GLU A 32 16.93 1.08 6.97
N GLY A 33 18.15 1.06 6.43
CA GLY A 33 19.36 0.61 7.11
C GLY A 33 19.86 -0.77 6.67
N ASP A 34 19.03 -1.61 6.04
CA ASP A 34 19.46 -2.89 5.46
C ASP A 34 19.64 -2.77 3.94
N LYS A 35 20.86 -3.04 3.47
CA LYS A 35 21.25 -2.97 2.06
C LYS A 35 20.47 -3.94 1.18
N ASN A 36 19.93 -5.01 1.74
CA ASN A 36 19.14 -6.02 1.01
C ASN A 36 17.82 -5.44 0.49
N PHE A 37 17.28 -4.41 1.14
CA PHE A 37 16.00 -3.78 0.76
C PHE A 37 16.15 -2.49 -0.05
N PHE A 38 17.35 -2.19 -0.57
CA PHE A 38 17.58 -0.95 -1.33
C PHE A 38 16.60 -0.81 -2.52
N SER A 39 16.34 -1.91 -3.23
CA SER A 39 15.41 -1.90 -4.36
C SER A 39 13.96 -1.64 -3.94
N ASP A 40 13.51 -2.23 -2.83
CA ASP A 40 12.19 -2.02 -2.25
C ASP A 40 12.01 -0.58 -1.78
N VAL A 41 12.98 -0.06 -1.01
CA VAL A 41 12.96 1.33 -0.54
C VAL A 41 12.87 2.30 -1.71
N LYS A 42 13.62 2.07 -2.79
CA LYS A 42 13.55 2.89 -4.00
C LYS A 42 12.17 2.83 -4.66
N ALA A 43 11.58 1.65 -4.77
CA ALA A 43 10.23 1.49 -5.33
C ALA A 43 9.18 2.25 -4.51
N PHE A 44 9.19 2.10 -3.18
CA PHE A 44 8.24 2.80 -2.30
C PHE A 44 8.43 4.32 -2.31
N LYS A 45 9.67 4.82 -2.40
CA LYS A 45 9.93 6.26 -2.59
C LYS A 45 9.38 6.78 -3.91
N SER A 46 9.57 6.03 -5.00
CA SER A 46 9.01 6.41 -6.30
C SER A 46 7.48 6.45 -6.29
N ILE A 47 6.81 5.52 -5.60
CA ILE A 47 5.35 5.55 -5.43
C ILE A 47 4.91 6.84 -4.70
N ILE A 48 5.60 7.22 -3.63
CA ILE A 48 5.32 8.46 -2.89
C ILE A 48 5.47 9.68 -3.79
N GLU A 49 6.56 9.77 -4.56
CA GLU A 49 6.81 10.89 -5.47
C GLU A 49 5.70 11.02 -6.54
N LYS A 50 5.26 9.89 -7.12
CA LYS A 50 4.17 9.88 -8.11
C LYS A 50 2.85 10.32 -7.51
N LEU A 51 2.53 9.86 -6.29
CA LEU A 51 1.34 10.31 -5.55
C LEU A 51 1.40 11.80 -5.21
N ALA A 52 2.58 12.34 -4.92
CA ALA A 52 2.75 13.76 -4.62
C ALA A 52 2.59 14.65 -5.86
N GLN A 53 2.96 14.15 -7.05
CA GLN A 53 2.83 14.89 -8.32
C GLN A 53 1.37 15.00 -8.77
N ASP A 54 0.69 13.88 -8.91
CA ASP A 54 -0.71 13.83 -9.33
C ASP A 54 -1.40 12.57 -8.77
N PRO A 55 -2.09 12.68 -7.63
CA PRO A 55 -2.88 11.58 -7.05
C PRO A 55 -3.92 11.00 -8.02
N SER A 56 -4.46 11.83 -8.92
CA SER A 56 -5.55 11.42 -9.82
C SER A 56 -5.07 10.71 -11.08
N ASN A 57 -3.76 10.64 -11.34
CA ASN A 57 -3.20 9.97 -12.51
C ASN A 57 -1.85 9.32 -12.18
N VAL A 58 -1.86 8.37 -11.24
CA VAL A 58 -0.66 7.70 -10.78
C VAL A 58 -0.33 6.53 -11.68
N LYS A 59 0.79 6.62 -12.40
CA LYS A 59 1.31 5.54 -13.25
C LYS A 59 2.35 4.72 -12.52
N LEU A 60 1.93 3.56 -12.02
CA LEU A 60 2.85 2.61 -11.38
C LEU A 60 3.52 1.74 -12.43
N THR A 61 4.76 1.34 -12.17
CA THR A 61 5.35 0.21 -12.89
C THR A 61 4.73 -1.10 -12.39
N LYS A 62 4.85 -2.15 -13.19
CA LYS A 62 4.43 -3.49 -12.77
C LYS A 62 5.10 -3.93 -11.46
N ASP A 63 6.40 -3.65 -11.32
CA ASP A 63 7.17 -3.99 -10.13
C ASP A 63 6.69 -3.22 -8.89
N GLU A 64 6.50 -1.90 -9.02
CA GLU A 64 5.94 -1.06 -7.95
C GLU A 64 4.57 -1.55 -7.48
N LYS A 65 3.66 -1.84 -8.42
CA LYS A 65 2.34 -2.40 -8.09
C LYS A 65 2.50 -3.71 -7.33
N ILE A 66 3.29 -4.65 -7.86
CA ILE A 66 3.46 -5.98 -7.24
C ILE A 66 3.98 -5.84 -5.81
N ARG A 67 5.01 -5.01 -5.58
CA ARG A 67 5.57 -4.77 -4.24
C ARG A 67 4.55 -4.11 -3.31
N LEU A 68 3.87 -3.06 -3.78
CA LEU A 68 2.84 -2.35 -3.01
C LEU A 68 1.72 -3.30 -2.58
N VAL A 69 1.13 -4.02 -3.53
CA VAL A 69 0.02 -4.93 -3.28
C VAL A 69 0.44 -6.10 -2.39
N ARG A 70 1.63 -6.67 -2.61
CA ARG A 70 2.15 -7.74 -1.73
C ARG A 70 2.27 -7.26 -0.30
N GLN A 71 2.94 -6.12 -0.10
CA GLN A 71 3.18 -5.59 1.24
C GLN A 71 1.88 -5.16 1.93
N LEU A 72 0.93 -4.56 1.19
CA LEU A 72 -0.40 -4.21 1.71
C LEU A 72 -1.15 -5.46 2.15
N LYS A 73 -1.19 -6.52 1.33
CA LYS A 73 -1.86 -7.79 1.68
C LYS A 73 -1.25 -8.44 2.91
N GLU A 74 0.08 -8.43 3.03
CA GLU A 74 0.78 -8.92 4.24
C GLU A 74 0.43 -8.08 5.47
N ASN A 75 0.40 -6.75 5.34
CA ASN A 75 0.02 -5.85 6.43
C ASN A 75 -1.43 -6.06 6.87
N VAL A 76 -2.36 -6.21 5.93
CA VAL A 76 -3.78 -6.50 6.21
C VAL A 76 -3.93 -7.81 7.01
N LYS A 77 -3.20 -8.86 6.64
CA LYS A 77 -3.19 -10.14 7.39
C LYS A 77 -2.64 -9.94 8.81
N PHE A 78 -1.55 -9.19 8.94
CA PHE A 78 -0.94 -8.88 10.23
C PHE A 78 -1.87 -8.07 11.14
N ILE A 79 -2.49 -7.01 10.61
CA ILE A 79 -3.45 -6.17 11.33
C ILE A 79 -4.66 -7.01 11.76
N LYS A 80 -5.18 -7.86 10.87
CA LYS A 80 -6.30 -8.77 11.19
C LYS A 80 -5.96 -9.68 12.37
N LYS A 81 -4.80 -10.35 12.32
CA LYS A 81 -4.33 -11.23 13.41
C LYS A 81 -4.12 -10.44 14.72
N THR A 82 -3.56 -9.24 14.64
CA THR A 82 -3.31 -8.39 15.81
C THR A 82 -4.61 -7.88 16.43
N MET A 83 -5.58 -7.51 15.59
CA MET A 83 -6.91 -7.05 15.98
C MET A 83 -7.68 -8.13 16.74
N ASP A 84 -7.61 -9.39 16.29
CA ASP A 84 -8.33 -10.49 16.92
C ASP A 84 -7.80 -10.79 18.34
N ASN A 85 -6.53 -10.47 18.61
CA ASN A 85 -5.88 -10.62 19.92
C ASN A 85 -5.87 -9.33 20.77
N SER A 86 -6.50 -8.25 20.31
CA SER A 86 -6.42 -6.93 20.94
C SER A 86 -7.63 -6.60 21.81
N TRP A 87 -7.40 -5.82 22.87
CA TRP A 87 -8.47 -5.27 23.71
C TRP A 87 -9.28 -4.18 22.98
N ILE A 88 -10.46 -3.84 23.49
CA ILE A 88 -11.54 -3.14 22.76
C ILE A 88 -11.08 -1.85 22.07
N VAL A 89 -10.28 -1.00 22.73
CA VAL A 89 -9.79 0.27 22.16
C VAL A 89 -8.80 0.04 21.01
N LYS A 90 -7.81 -0.85 21.22
CA LYS A 90 -6.84 -1.22 20.18
C LYS A 90 -7.54 -1.88 19.00
N LYS A 91 -8.54 -2.73 19.30
CA LYS A 91 -9.37 -3.40 18.30
C LYS A 91 -10.10 -2.40 17.40
N TRP A 92 -10.65 -1.32 17.95
CA TRP A 92 -11.31 -0.28 17.15
C TRP A 92 -10.33 0.45 16.22
N PHE A 93 -9.17 0.85 16.72
CA PHE A 93 -8.12 1.48 15.90
C PHE A 93 -7.66 0.58 14.75
N TYR A 94 -7.32 -0.68 15.05
CA TYR A 94 -6.90 -1.65 14.03
C TYR A 94 -8.02 -1.94 13.02
N ARG A 95 -9.29 -1.97 13.46
CA ARG A 95 -10.43 -2.16 12.57
C ARG A 95 -10.53 -1.04 11.54
N THR A 96 -10.35 0.21 11.94
CA THR A 96 -10.37 1.35 11.02
C THR A 96 -9.25 1.25 9.98
N MET A 97 -8.01 0.98 10.41
CA MET A 97 -6.90 0.79 9.48
C MET A 97 -7.10 -0.40 8.54
N TYR A 98 -7.55 -1.53 9.08
CA TYR A 98 -7.85 -2.73 8.30
C TYR A 98 -8.88 -2.44 7.20
N ASN A 99 -9.99 -1.79 7.55
CA ASN A 99 -11.04 -1.46 6.59
C ASN A 99 -10.53 -0.51 5.50
N GLN A 100 -9.69 0.47 5.84
CA GLN A 100 -9.10 1.38 4.87
C GLN A 100 -8.19 0.65 3.86
N TYR A 101 -7.34 -0.26 4.34
CA TYR A 101 -6.44 -1.00 3.46
C TYR A 101 -7.17 -2.04 2.60
N VAL A 102 -8.19 -2.70 3.15
CA VAL A 102 -9.05 -3.63 2.38
C VAL A 102 -9.81 -2.87 1.30
N ALA A 103 -10.48 -1.76 1.65
CA ALA A 103 -11.20 -0.96 0.66
C ALA A 103 -10.28 -0.45 -0.46
N LEU A 104 -9.04 -0.06 -0.14
CA LEU A 104 -8.05 0.32 -1.14
C LEU A 104 -7.67 -0.84 -2.07
N LEU A 105 -7.44 -2.03 -1.50
CA LEU A 105 -7.11 -3.23 -2.26
C LEU A 105 -8.26 -3.65 -3.18
N ASP A 106 -9.49 -3.66 -2.67
CA ASP A 106 -10.67 -4.07 -3.41
C ASP A 106 -10.97 -3.08 -4.56
N LYS A 107 -10.89 -1.78 -4.28
CA LYS A 107 -11.21 -0.74 -5.27
C LYS A 107 -10.19 -0.66 -6.41
N HIS A 108 -8.90 -0.78 -6.11
CA HIS A 108 -7.82 -0.47 -7.08
C HIS A 108 -6.98 -1.67 -7.51
N PHE A 109 -6.97 -2.75 -6.74
CA PHE A 109 -5.99 -3.84 -6.91
C PHE A 109 -6.59 -5.25 -6.91
N GLU A 110 -7.92 -5.36 -6.95
CA GLU A 110 -8.62 -6.61 -7.20
C GLU A 110 -8.52 -6.92 -8.71
N ASP A 111 -7.63 -7.84 -9.06
CA ASP A 111 -7.44 -8.38 -10.42
C ASP A 111 -8.14 -9.73 -10.58
#